data_AF-A0A821GT79-F1
#
_entry.id   AF-A0A821GT79-F1
#
_cell.length_a   1.000
_cell.length_b   1.000
_cell.length_c   1.000
_cell.angle_alpha   90.00
_cell.angle_beta   90.00
_cell.angle_gamma   90.00
#
_symmetry.space_group_name_H-M   'P 1'
#
loop_
_entity.id
_entity.type
_entity.pdbx_description
1 polymer ?
#
loop_
_entity_poly.entity_id
_entity_poly.type
_entity_poly.pdbx_seq_one_letter_code
_entity_poly.pdbx_strand_id
1 'polypeptide(L)'
;MAHYNNPLNRLIELCHQQSQTPNELLAHLFARCANEIRPDKDELLRETFLEPARDTCTYVILFNDCFASLPIRQETLNQLNDIWSTWERQQLTYEQLWRKKHYHADQEYCFNKIWDAVGKYNGRQYQIGVLFDTAHKDMMEKTRTKEKITTCLNEYCDRANDKQKYLNLLIEMQRQLERSVINQIQIPPELKQLVPLVERLIPFSQSNAWLRFYLKRVQEQDPDAEQSHNTDEHWDGSLIDETPNRIAAAVITADAQPVPINTNYTCMEILTRAIKVLDLFQRELQTVCVQWNTIPILQLLNLFPNLQFAETDIHLLKAFIEATAVPYLLASLNFWKQRSYLQHVCHGIKNLLNYLKVSLDENPGVVIESLDGLLTINEQTLGQACYDCYQRYITTCADKYKPQSLTLWSHYSVSRDVIDFLHKISATEMVNLLEAVNDWDDTLISTRTVMDFATLKTFFDQVYATIREQEAVLTVDHIAACFEKISQVPEFQRIVDLFPTCSASLLAIQRLYLELTNKEQSKRQRIIDIMHRSSITFKQNPAKKYEFKVRLHPQNVTYADLSELRDRARLIEYSDGNKFKREAELNTEQLQQFISF
;
A
#
# COMPACT_ATOMS: atom_id res chain seq x y z
N MET A 1 5.69 46.93 27.51
CA MET A 1 6.29 48.25 27.82
C MET A 1 5.79 48.71 29.19
N ALA A 2 6.54 48.46 30.27
CA ALA A 2 6.47 49.14 31.58
C ALA A 2 7.48 48.61 32.64
N HIS A 3 8.55 47.87 32.28
CA HIS A 3 9.40 47.19 33.26
C HIS A 3 10.58 48.01 33.84
N TYR A 4 10.70 49.30 33.52
CA TYR A 4 11.91 50.07 33.91
C TYR A 4 11.82 50.91 35.19
N ASN A 5 10.65 50.99 35.85
CA ASN A 5 10.46 51.77 37.07
C ASN A 5 9.60 51.04 38.12
N ASN A 6 9.85 49.75 38.40
CA ASN A 6 9.32 49.14 39.61
C ASN A 6 10.22 49.57 40.79
N PRO A 7 9.73 50.38 41.75
CA PRO A 7 10.53 50.82 42.90
C PRO A 7 11.08 49.64 43.71
N LEU A 8 10.36 48.51 43.72
CA LEU A 8 10.77 47.28 44.38
C LEU A 8 12.03 46.68 43.74
N ASN A 9 12.15 46.71 42.41
CA ASN A 9 13.34 46.21 41.72
C ASN A 9 14.58 47.05 42.04
N ARG A 10 14.43 48.38 42.14
CA ARG A 10 15.51 49.27 42.56
C ARG A 10 15.91 49.06 44.02
N LEU A 11 14.95 48.82 44.91
CA LEU A 11 15.23 48.46 46.29
C LEU A 11 15.96 47.11 46.39
N ILE A 12 15.59 46.13 45.57
CA ILE A 12 16.25 44.82 45.48
C ILE A 12 17.69 44.96 44.96
N GLU A 13 17.91 45.75 43.92
CA GLU A 13 19.25 46.04 43.39
C GLU A 13 20.15 46.69 44.47
N LEU A 14 19.62 47.65 45.23
CA LEU A 14 20.33 48.29 46.33
C LEU A 14 20.62 47.32 47.50
N CYS A 15 19.69 46.41 47.80
CA CYS A 15 19.85 45.33 48.79
C CYS A 15 21.03 44.42 48.41
N HIS A 16 21.12 44.01 47.14
CA HIS A 16 22.19 43.13 46.63
C HIS A 16 23.56 43.82 46.55
N GLN A 17 23.61 45.13 46.32
CA GLN A 17 24.85 45.90 46.28
C GLN A 17 25.46 46.13 47.68
N GLN A 18 24.66 46.01 48.75
CA GLN A 18 25.10 46.20 50.14
C GLN A 18 25.33 44.86 50.85
N SER A 19 26.33 44.09 50.41
CA SER A 19 26.57 42.72 50.88
C SER A 19 27.30 42.58 52.22
N GLN A 20 27.61 43.65 52.95
CA GLN A 20 28.50 43.58 54.14
C GLN A 20 27.97 44.23 55.44
N THR A 21 26.89 45.02 55.43
CA THR A 21 26.27 45.52 56.67
C THR A 21 24.75 45.64 56.53
N PRO A 22 23.95 45.22 57.53
CA PRO A 22 22.50 45.33 57.48
C PRO A 22 22.07 46.80 57.52
N ASN A 23 21.36 47.25 56.49
CA ASN A 23 20.83 48.61 56.38
C ASN A 23 19.40 48.67 56.91
N GLU A 24 19.22 49.23 58.10
CA GLU A 24 17.92 49.33 58.78
C GLU A 24 16.89 50.15 57.99
N LEU A 25 17.32 51.20 57.26
CA LEU A 25 16.43 52.00 56.44
C LEU A 25 15.88 51.19 55.26
N LEU A 26 16.74 50.41 54.59
CA LEU A 26 16.30 49.52 53.52
C LEU A 26 15.35 48.44 54.05
N ALA A 27 15.65 47.84 55.20
CA ALA A 27 14.76 46.86 55.84
C ALA A 27 13.37 47.45 56.16
N HIS A 28 13.30 48.69 56.67
CA HIS A 28 12.03 49.38 56.92
C HIS A 28 11.26 49.70 55.63
N LEU A 29 11.95 50.12 54.57
CA LEU A 29 11.33 50.38 53.26
C LEU A 29 10.78 49.09 52.63
N PHE A 30 11.53 47.98 52.71
CA PHE A 30 11.06 46.67 52.27
C PHE A 30 9.84 46.20 53.04
N ALA A 31 9.86 46.29 54.37
CA ALA A 31 8.72 45.93 55.20
C ALA A 31 7.48 46.79 54.87
N ARG A 32 7.66 48.08 54.61
CA ARG A 32 6.56 48.98 54.24
C ARG A 32 6.00 48.64 52.85
N CYS A 33 6.86 48.43 51.86
CA CYS A 33 6.43 48.03 50.51
C CYS A 33 5.74 46.65 50.53
N ALA A 34 6.27 45.69 51.27
CA ALA A 34 5.69 44.35 51.42
C ALA A 34 4.28 44.37 52.02
N ASN A 35 4.00 45.29 52.95
CA ASN A 35 2.67 45.45 53.56
C ASN A 35 1.60 46.01 52.59
N GLU A 36 2.03 46.67 51.51
CA GLU A 36 1.13 47.19 50.47
C GLU A 36 0.85 46.15 49.38
N ILE A 37 1.68 45.11 49.27
CA ILE A 37 1.46 44.00 48.32
C ILE A 37 0.36 43.10 48.88
N ARG A 38 -0.74 42.98 48.14
CA ARG A 38 -1.83 42.04 48.43
C ARG A 38 -2.05 41.17 47.22
N PRO A 39 -1.38 40.01 47.12
CA PRO A 39 -1.56 39.14 45.98
C PRO A 39 -2.98 38.58 46.05
N ASP A 40 -3.77 38.85 45.01
CA ASP A 40 -5.05 38.18 44.84
C ASP A 40 -4.85 36.80 44.21
N LYS A 41 -5.85 35.92 44.33
CA LYS A 41 -5.75 34.54 43.86
C LYS A 41 -5.61 34.42 42.34
N ASP A 42 -6.18 35.35 41.58
CA ASP A 42 -6.16 35.31 40.11
C ASP A 42 -4.80 35.76 39.57
N GLU A 43 -4.18 36.75 40.22
CA GLU A 43 -2.82 37.21 39.98
C GLU A 43 -1.80 36.15 40.36
N LEU A 44 -1.96 35.49 41.51
CA LEU A 44 -1.13 34.33 41.87
C LEU A 44 -1.25 33.23 40.82
N LEU A 45 -2.45 32.87 40.40
CA LEU A 45 -2.65 31.86 39.34
C LEU A 45 -2.02 32.32 38.02
N ARG A 46 -2.15 33.59 37.66
CA ARG A 46 -1.54 34.16 36.46
C ARG A 46 -0.02 34.04 36.51
N GLU A 47 0.60 34.52 37.58
CA GLU A 47 2.06 34.60 37.74
C GLU A 47 2.73 33.26 38.04
N THR A 48 1.99 32.27 38.56
CA THR A 48 2.57 30.96 38.93
C THR A 48 2.15 29.82 38.02
N PHE A 49 1.14 30.02 37.19
CA PHE A 49 0.61 29.00 36.29
C PHE A 49 0.35 29.51 34.87
N LEU A 50 -0.42 30.58 34.66
CA LEU A 50 -0.75 30.98 33.27
C LEU A 50 0.45 31.54 32.50
N GLU A 51 1.28 32.32 33.17
CA GLU A 51 2.43 33.06 32.63
C GLU A 51 3.60 33.08 33.64
N PRO A 52 4.16 31.91 34.02
CA PRO A 52 5.22 31.86 35.03
C PRO A 52 6.51 32.45 34.47
N ALA A 53 7.03 33.48 35.14
CA ALA A 53 8.28 34.15 34.77
C ALA A 53 9.08 34.62 35.99
N ARG A 54 10.39 34.83 35.80
CA ARG A 54 11.32 35.19 36.89
C ARG A 54 11.13 36.60 37.42
N ASP A 55 10.52 37.47 36.62
CA ASP A 55 10.26 38.88 36.91
C ASP A 55 8.84 39.13 37.47
N THR A 56 8.04 38.08 37.64
CA THR A 56 6.76 38.15 38.33
C THR A 56 6.92 38.50 39.80
N CYS A 57 5.95 39.21 40.37
CA CYS A 57 5.97 39.61 41.77
C CYS A 57 6.08 38.39 42.69
N THR A 58 5.32 37.34 42.37
CA THR A 58 5.29 36.09 43.12
C THR A 58 6.65 35.37 43.11
N TYR A 59 7.31 35.26 41.96
CA TYR A 59 8.63 34.63 41.89
C TYR A 59 9.67 35.40 42.72
N VAL A 60 9.64 36.74 42.64
CA VAL A 60 10.54 37.61 43.42
C VAL A 60 10.32 37.45 44.93
N ILE A 61 9.07 37.46 45.39
CA ILE A 61 8.73 37.28 46.82
C ILE A 61 9.20 35.92 47.34
N LEU A 62 9.10 34.86 46.54
CA LEU A 62 9.42 33.50 46.97
C LEU A 62 10.93 33.21 47.03
N PHE A 63 11.72 33.80 46.13
CA PHE A 63 13.13 33.40 45.90
C PHE A 63 14.17 34.49 46.15
N ASN A 64 13.78 35.73 46.42
CA ASN A 64 14.73 36.79 46.76
C ASN A 64 14.92 36.88 48.29
N ASP A 65 16.17 36.92 48.73
CA ASP A 65 16.53 36.90 50.15
C ASP A 65 15.97 38.08 50.95
N CYS A 66 15.76 39.24 50.31
CA CYS A 66 15.23 40.44 50.99
C CYS A 66 13.76 40.22 51.47
N PHE A 67 13.05 39.20 50.98
CA PHE A 67 11.72 38.80 51.43
C PHE A 67 11.71 37.59 52.37
N ALA A 68 12.86 36.99 52.65
CA ALA A 68 12.92 35.69 53.31
C ALA A 68 12.30 35.70 54.72
N SER A 69 12.43 36.80 55.45
CA SER A 69 11.91 37.02 56.81
C SER A 69 10.61 37.81 56.88
N LEU A 70 10.05 38.24 55.73
CA LEU A 70 8.87 39.09 55.70
C LEU A 70 7.56 38.27 55.71
N PRO A 71 6.50 38.74 56.41
CA PRO A 71 5.21 38.04 56.48
C PRO A 71 4.57 37.76 55.12
N ILE A 72 4.79 38.64 54.13
CA ILE A 72 4.22 38.52 52.79
C ILE A 72 4.62 37.21 52.09
N ARG A 73 5.85 36.71 52.32
CA ARG A 73 6.31 35.45 51.73
C ARG A 73 5.51 34.26 52.27
N GLN A 74 5.24 34.28 53.57
CA GLN A 74 4.44 33.26 54.24
C GLN A 74 2.98 33.32 53.77
N GLU A 75 2.43 34.52 53.61
CA GLU A 75 1.09 34.73 53.08
C GLU A 75 0.96 34.21 51.64
N THR A 76 1.90 34.54 50.76
CA THR A 76 1.95 34.03 49.38
C THR A 76 2.05 32.50 49.35
N LEU A 77 2.90 31.89 50.18
CA LEU A 77 3.00 30.42 50.27
C LEU A 77 1.70 29.78 50.75
N ASN A 78 1.01 30.37 51.73
CA ASN A 78 -0.29 29.89 52.19
C ASN A 78 -1.35 29.98 51.09
N GLN A 79 -1.42 31.09 50.36
CA GLN A 79 -2.38 31.24 49.26
C GLN A 79 -2.08 30.29 48.09
N LEU A 80 -0.81 30.07 47.74
CA LEU A 80 -0.43 29.07 46.73
C LEU A 80 -0.73 27.65 47.19
N ASN A 81 -0.58 27.38 48.49
CA ASN A 81 -0.98 26.09 49.06
C ASN A 81 -2.50 25.86 48.99
N ASP A 82 -3.32 26.91 49.14
CA ASP A 82 -4.76 26.81 48.92
C ASP A 82 -5.08 26.41 47.47
N ILE A 83 -4.37 27.00 46.49
CA ILE A 83 -4.50 26.65 45.07
C ILE A 83 -4.08 25.19 44.84
N TRP A 84 -2.92 24.79 45.37
CA TRP A 84 -2.46 23.40 45.31
C TRP A 84 -3.49 22.44 45.88
N SER A 85 -3.99 22.72 47.09
CA SER A 85 -4.97 21.90 47.78
C SER A 85 -6.28 21.81 47.00
N THR A 86 -6.62 22.87 46.28
CA THR A 86 -7.77 22.90 45.37
C THR A 86 -7.52 21.97 44.19
N TRP A 87 -6.37 22.06 43.51
CA TRP A 87 -6.02 21.14 42.41
C TRP A 87 -5.89 19.68 42.85
N GLU A 88 -5.44 19.41 44.06
CA GLU A 88 -5.37 18.05 44.58
C GLU A 88 -6.77 17.47 44.82
N ARG A 89 -7.68 18.24 45.45
CA ARG A 89 -9.04 17.79 45.75
C ARG A 89 -9.94 17.77 44.52
N GLN A 90 -9.87 18.83 43.73
CA GLN A 90 -10.74 19.06 42.58
C GLN A 90 -10.12 18.54 41.29
N GLN A 91 -8.85 18.12 41.27
CA GLN A 91 -8.13 17.61 40.10
C GLN A 91 -7.99 18.65 38.97
N LEU A 92 -7.21 18.32 37.95
CA LEU A 92 -6.89 19.24 36.86
C LEU A 92 -7.94 19.16 35.75
N THR A 93 -8.12 20.29 35.06
CA THR A 93 -8.92 20.42 33.84
C THR A 93 -8.07 20.17 32.59
N TYR A 94 -8.73 19.90 31.46
CA TYR A 94 -8.05 19.75 30.17
C TYR A 94 -7.25 21.00 29.78
N GLU A 95 -7.84 22.18 29.96
CA GLU A 95 -7.18 23.45 29.64
C GLU A 95 -5.88 23.63 30.45
N GLN A 96 -5.88 23.24 31.73
CA GLN A 96 -4.70 23.30 32.58
C GLN A 96 -3.58 22.33 32.11
N LEU A 97 -3.95 21.10 31.72
CA LEU A 97 -2.97 20.17 31.16
C LEU A 97 -2.42 20.65 29.82
N TRP A 98 -3.30 21.14 28.95
CA TRP A 98 -2.93 21.65 27.64
C TRP A 98 -1.98 22.84 27.78
N ARG A 99 -2.27 23.78 28.69
CA ARG A 99 -1.39 24.93 28.96
C ARG A 99 -0.01 24.51 29.41
N LYS A 100 0.10 23.60 30.40
CA LYS A 100 1.39 23.10 30.89
C LYS A 100 2.22 22.43 29.79
N LYS A 101 1.57 21.64 28.91
CA LYS A 101 2.25 20.96 27.80
C LYS A 101 2.90 21.93 26.80
N HIS A 102 2.40 23.16 26.71
CA HIS A 102 2.88 24.17 25.76
C HIS A 102 3.77 25.24 26.43
N TYR A 103 4.27 25.00 27.64
CA TYR A 103 5.28 25.87 28.22
C TYR A 103 6.58 25.82 27.42
N HIS A 104 7.24 26.98 27.34
CA HIS A 104 8.63 27.04 26.94
C HIS A 104 9.55 26.79 28.15
N ALA A 105 10.85 26.55 27.88
CA ALA A 105 11.80 26.12 28.91
C ALA A 105 11.86 27.03 30.16
N ASP A 106 11.80 28.36 29.99
CA ASP A 106 11.82 29.30 31.12
C ASP A 106 10.54 29.27 31.96
N GLN A 107 9.37 29.13 31.31
CA GLN A 107 8.09 28.96 31.99
C GLN A 107 8.06 27.66 32.80
N GLU A 108 8.53 26.57 32.20
CA GLU A 108 8.61 25.27 32.87
C GLU A 108 9.55 25.31 34.08
N TYR A 109 10.71 25.94 33.94
CA TYR A 109 11.63 26.16 35.05
C TYR A 109 10.98 26.97 36.19
N CYS A 110 10.34 28.09 35.87
CA CYS A 110 9.71 28.95 36.87
C CYS A 110 8.55 28.25 37.57
N PHE A 111 7.68 27.58 36.81
CA PHE A 111 6.59 26.77 37.33
C PHE A 111 7.11 25.72 38.31
N ASN A 112 8.03 24.85 37.86
CA ASN A 112 8.56 23.77 38.70
C ASN A 112 9.21 24.33 39.97
N LYS A 113 9.98 25.42 39.85
CA LYS A 113 10.66 26.03 41.00
C LYS A 113 9.68 26.60 42.04
N ILE A 114 8.66 27.35 41.60
CA ILE A 114 7.61 27.91 42.46
C ILE A 114 6.90 26.80 43.21
N TRP A 115 6.42 25.80 42.48
CA TRP A 115 5.60 24.74 43.06
C TRP A 115 6.42 23.72 43.88
N ASP A 116 7.71 23.55 43.60
CA ASP A 116 8.64 22.84 44.48
C ASP A 116 8.82 23.56 45.82
N ALA A 117 8.85 24.90 45.83
CA ALA A 117 8.92 25.68 47.05
C ALA A 117 7.65 25.53 47.90
N VAL A 118 6.47 25.53 47.26
CA VAL A 118 5.19 25.23 47.92
C VAL A 118 5.17 23.80 48.47
N GLY A 119 5.66 22.81 47.72
CA GLY A 119 5.78 21.42 48.17
C GLY A 119 6.66 21.27 49.41
N LYS A 120 7.84 21.90 49.41
CA LYS A 120 8.78 21.94 50.55
C LYS A 120 8.18 22.61 51.77
N TYR A 121 7.49 23.73 51.58
CA TYR A 121 6.82 24.46 52.65
C TYR A 121 5.77 23.61 53.38
N ASN A 122 5.06 22.75 52.64
CA ASN A 122 4.04 21.85 53.20
C ASN A 122 4.59 20.52 53.75
N GLY A 123 5.91 20.29 53.75
CA GLY A 123 6.51 19.03 54.17
C GLY A 123 6.13 17.84 53.28
N ARG A 124 5.67 18.08 52.05
CA ARG A 124 5.28 17.03 51.10
C ARG A 124 6.49 16.53 50.33
N GLN A 125 6.56 15.21 50.13
CA GLN A 125 7.67 14.57 49.43
C GLN A 125 7.52 14.56 47.89
N TYR A 126 6.33 14.88 47.35
CA TYR A 126 6.02 14.76 45.92
C TYR A 126 5.87 16.14 45.24
N GLN A 127 6.45 16.26 44.04
CA GLN A 127 6.43 17.45 43.19
C GLN A 127 5.07 17.61 42.49
N ILE A 128 4.71 18.85 42.14
CA ILE A 128 3.48 19.15 41.37
C ILE A 128 3.45 18.41 40.02
N GLY A 129 4.64 18.06 39.50
CA GLY A 129 4.82 17.24 38.31
C GLY A 129 3.98 15.96 38.36
N VAL A 130 3.99 15.24 39.48
CA VAL A 130 3.28 13.98 39.66
C VAL A 130 1.77 14.13 39.49
N LEU A 131 1.19 15.24 39.98
CA LEU A 131 -0.23 15.53 39.84
C LEU A 131 -0.62 15.70 38.36
N PHE A 132 0.16 16.49 37.62
CA PHE A 132 -0.06 16.73 36.20
C PHE A 132 0.20 15.48 35.36
N ASP A 133 1.23 14.70 35.66
CA ASP A 133 1.56 13.47 34.93
C ASP A 133 0.48 12.41 35.12
N THR A 134 -0.05 12.27 36.35
CA THR A 134 -1.15 11.35 36.66
C THR A 134 -2.42 11.75 35.93
N ALA A 135 -2.80 13.03 35.97
CA ALA A 135 -3.97 13.54 35.26
C ALA A 135 -3.82 13.43 33.74
N HIS A 136 -2.61 13.66 33.21
CA HIS A 136 -2.32 13.47 31.78
C HIS A 136 -2.46 12.02 31.35
N LYS A 137 -1.95 11.07 32.16
CA LYS A 137 -2.08 9.64 31.90
C LYS A 137 -3.54 9.20 31.87
N ASP A 138 -4.35 9.62 32.84
CA ASP A 138 -5.79 9.32 32.90
C ASP A 138 -6.55 9.89 31.69
N MET A 139 -6.26 11.14 31.32
CA MET A 139 -6.81 11.76 30.11
C MET A 139 -6.45 10.97 28.84
N MET A 140 -5.18 10.58 28.69
CA MET A 140 -4.73 9.79 27.54
C MET A 140 -5.39 8.41 27.48
N GLU A 141 -5.60 7.76 28.62
CA GLU A 141 -6.31 6.47 28.70
C GLU A 141 -7.77 6.60 28.25
N LYS A 142 -8.46 7.66 28.69
CA LYS A 142 -9.84 7.96 28.27
C LYS A 142 -9.93 8.26 26.78
N THR A 143 -9.06 9.12 26.25
CA THR A 143 -8.99 9.43 24.82
C THR A 143 -8.70 8.17 24.00
N ARG A 144 -7.72 7.37 24.41
CA ARG A 144 -7.40 6.11 23.73
C ARG A 144 -8.57 5.14 23.74
N THR A 145 -9.28 5.01 24.87
CA THR A 145 -10.46 4.15 24.97
C THR A 145 -11.57 4.60 24.01
N LYS A 146 -11.82 5.91 23.92
CA LYS A 146 -12.77 6.48 22.95
C LYS A 146 -12.39 6.15 21.51
N GLU A 147 -11.15 6.41 21.12
CA GLU A 147 -10.65 6.14 19.76
C GLU A 147 -10.80 4.65 19.42
N LYS A 148 -10.34 3.79 20.34
CA LYS A 148 -10.46 2.34 20.23
C LYS A 148 -11.92 1.91 19.97
N ILE A 149 -12.85 2.32 20.82
CA ILE A 149 -14.27 1.95 20.66
C ILE A 149 -14.82 2.50 19.35
N THR A 150 -14.49 3.74 19.00
CA THR A 150 -14.94 4.38 17.74
C THR A 150 -14.51 3.56 16.53
N THR A 151 -13.24 3.16 16.46
CA THR A 151 -12.72 2.32 15.37
C THR A 151 -13.48 0.99 15.29
N CYS A 152 -13.62 0.27 16.40
CA CYS A 152 -14.36 -1.00 16.40
C CYS A 152 -15.84 -0.86 16.00
N LEU A 153 -16.52 0.19 16.44
CA LEU A 153 -17.91 0.43 16.06
C LEU A 153 -18.05 0.70 14.55
N ASN A 154 -17.09 1.40 13.96
CA ASN A 154 -17.08 1.67 12.53
C ASN A 154 -16.70 0.45 11.69
N GLU A 155 -15.77 -0.39 12.15
CA GLU A 155 -15.35 -1.57 11.38
C GLU A 155 -16.35 -2.73 11.44
N TYR A 156 -16.97 -2.96 12.61
CA TYR A 156 -17.77 -4.18 12.82
C TYR A 156 -19.27 -3.91 12.92
N CYS A 157 -19.68 -2.75 13.43
CA CYS A 157 -21.05 -2.53 13.89
C CYS A 157 -21.92 -1.69 12.93
N ASP A 158 -21.57 -1.58 11.66
CA ASP A 158 -22.29 -0.72 10.69
C ASP A 158 -23.78 -0.98 10.61
N ARG A 159 -24.21 -2.24 10.84
CA ARG A 159 -25.62 -2.64 10.80
C ARG A 159 -26.27 -2.73 12.18
N ALA A 160 -25.57 -2.36 13.26
CA ALA A 160 -26.08 -2.48 14.62
C ALA A 160 -27.18 -1.44 14.91
N ASN A 161 -28.27 -1.89 15.53
CA ASN A 161 -29.43 -1.03 15.82
C ASN A 161 -29.13 0.07 16.87
N ASP A 162 -28.13 -0.11 17.71
CA ASP A 162 -27.73 0.80 18.79
C ASP A 162 -26.38 1.49 18.55
N LYS A 163 -25.77 1.36 17.35
CA LYS A 163 -24.51 2.06 16.99
C LYS A 163 -24.58 3.55 17.28
N GLN A 164 -25.66 4.21 16.87
CA GLN A 164 -25.82 5.65 17.04
C GLN A 164 -25.90 6.05 18.53
N LYS A 165 -26.47 5.20 19.39
CA LYS A 165 -26.50 5.43 20.84
C LYS A 165 -25.07 5.49 21.40
N TYR A 166 -24.21 4.53 21.01
CA TYR A 166 -22.81 4.52 21.44
C TYR A 166 -22.00 5.69 20.87
N LEU A 167 -22.21 6.06 19.60
CA LEU A 167 -21.56 7.25 19.02
C LEU A 167 -21.94 8.53 19.77
N ASN A 168 -23.22 8.69 20.14
CA ASN A 168 -23.67 9.83 20.93
C ASN A 168 -23.01 9.87 22.33
N LEU A 169 -22.84 8.71 22.99
CA LEU A 169 -22.11 8.61 24.26
C LEU A 169 -20.63 8.98 24.11
N LEU A 170 -19.98 8.59 23.02
CA LEU A 170 -18.58 8.95 22.72
C LEU A 170 -18.42 10.45 22.42
N ILE A 171 -19.38 11.07 21.72
CA ILE A 171 -19.42 12.52 21.49
C ILE A 171 -19.61 13.27 22.81
N GLU A 172 -20.51 12.80 23.67
CA GLU A 172 -20.72 13.41 24.98
C GLU A 172 -19.48 13.27 25.88
N MET A 173 -18.82 12.11 25.87
CA MET A 173 -17.55 11.91 26.56
C MET A 173 -16.46 12.86 26.03
N GLN A 174 -16.41 13.13 24.73
CA GLN A 174 -15.49 14.12 24.16
C GLN A 174 -15.79 15.53 24.66
N ARG A 175 -17.06 15.94 24.69
CA ARG A 175 -17.47 17.24 25.24
C ARG A 175 -17.12 17.38 26.71
N GLN A 176 -17.25 16.29 27.48
CA GLN A 176 -16.84 16.25 28.88
C GLN A 176 -15.33 16.35 29.03
N LEU A 177 -14.54 15.68 28.18
CA LEU A 177 -13.07 15.82 28.11
C LEU A 177 -12.63 17.26 27.85
N GLU A 178 -13.36 18.01 27.04
CA GLU A 178 -13.02 19.40 26.73
C GLU A 178 -13.45 20.40 27.81
N ARG A 179 -14.50 20.11 28.59
CA ARG A 179 -15.14 21.09 29.48
C ARG A 179 -15.04 20.78 30.97
N SER A 180 -14.70 19.56 31.35
CA SER A 180 -14.80 19.08 32.73
C SER A 180 -13.43 18.83 33.37
N VAL A 181 -13.44 18.70 34.68
CA VAL A 181 -12.33 18.14 35.45
C VAL A 181 -12.11 16.69 35.03
N ILE A 182 -10.86 16.29 34.80
CA ILE A 182 -10.51 14.98 34.23
C ILE A 182 -11.07 13.81 35.05
N ASN A 183 -10.99 13.86 36.38
CA ASN A 183 -11.42 12.77 37.25
C ASN A 183 -12.95 12.63 37.39
N GLN A 184 -13.71 13.68 37.04
CA GLN A 184 -15.17 13.63 37.02
C GLN A 184 -15.71 12.94 35.77
N ILE A 185 -14.88 12.84 34.73
CA ILE A 185 -15.23 12.15 33.49
C ILE A 185 -15.12 10.65 33.75
N GLN A 186 -16.26 10.01 33.90
CA GLN A 186 -16.33 8.56 33.94
C GLN A 186 -16.66 8.03 32.56
N ILE A 187 -15.94 6.98 32.13
CA ILE A 187 -16.36 6.22 30.96
C ILE A 187 -17.76 5.66 31.26
N PRO A 188 -18.79 5.98 30.45
CA PRO A 188 -20.14 5.48 30.64
C PRO A 188 -20.17 3.96 30.82
N PRO A 189 -21.00 3.42 31.73
CA PRO A 189 -21.00 1.99 32.03
C PRO A 189 -21.28 1.13 30.80
N GLU A 190 -22.09 1.63 29.85
CA GLU A 190 -22.36 0.96 28.58
C GLU A 190 -21.10 0.89 27.70
N LEU A 191 -20.28 1.94 27.68
CA LEU A 191 -19.01 1.94 26.94
C LEU A 191 -17.97 1.05 27.64
N LYS A 192 -17.95 1.03 28.98
CA LYS A 192 -17.07 0.13 29.77
C LYS A 192 -17.29 -1.34 29.44
N GLN A 193 -18.53 -1.76 29.15
CA GLN A 193 -18.83 -3.14 28.76
C GLN A 193 -18.19 -3.53 27.42
N LEU A 194 -17.99 -2.58 26.50
CA LEU A 194 -17.38 -2.83 25.20
C LEU A 194 -15.84 -2.93 25.27
N VAL A 195 -15.22 -2.28 26.26
CA VAL A 195 -13.75 -2.17 26.36
C VAL A 195 -13.03 -3.52 26.22
N PRO A 196 -13.40 -4.59 26.96
CA PRO A 196 -12.68 -5.86 26.87
C PRO A 196 -12.77 -6.51 25.47
N LEU A 197 -13.88 -6.32 24.75
CA LEU A 197 -14.04 -6.85 23.39
C LEU A 197 -13.20 -6.04 22.39
N VAL A 198 -13.30 -4.72 22.50
CA VAL A 198 -12.60 -3.76 21.64
C VAL A 198 -11.09 -3.93 21.76
N GLU A 199 -10.56 -4.08 22.97
CA GLU A 199 -9.13 -4.29 23.19
C GLU A 199 -8.58 -5.56 22.53
N ARG A 200 -9.42 -6.60 22.39
CA ARG A 200 -9.03 -7.83 21.69
C ARG A 200 -9.13 -7.72 20.17
N LEU A 201 -10.09 -6.95 19.63
CA LEU A 201 -10.35 -6.85 18.19
C LEU A 201 -9.45 -5.84 17.46
N ILE A 202 -9.09 -4.74 18.12
CA ILE A 202 -8.33 -3.65 17.51
C ILE A 202 -7.01 -4.08 16.87
N PRO A 203 -6.18 -4.93 17.51
CA PRO A 203 -4.93 -5.36 16.90
C PRO A 203 -5.10 -5.99 15.51
N PHE A 204 -6.31 -6.51 15.20
CA PHE A 204 -6.62 -7.17 13.95
C PHE A 204 -7.36 -6.27 12.96
N SER A 205 -7.88 -5.11 13.39
CA SER A 205 -8.72 -4.22 12.56
C SER A 205 -8.06 -3.75 11.25
N GLN A 206 -6.73 -3.73 11.18
CA GLN A 206 -5.98 -3.34 9.99
C GLN A 206 -5.52 -4.54 9.14
N SER A 207 -5.77 -5.78 9.59
CA SER A 207 -5.34 -6.97 8.87
C SER A 207 -6.38 -7.40 7.83
N ASN A 208 -5.97 -7.45 6.57
CA ASN A 208 -6.79 -7.90 5.45
C ASN A 208 -7.15 -9.38 5.58
N ALA A 209 -6.18 -10.21 5.98
CA ALA A 209 -6.40 -11.62 6.30
C ALA A 209 -7.53 -11.82 7.32
N TRP A 210 -7.47 -11.09 8.43
CA TRP A 210 -8.52 -11.12 9.46
C TRP A 210 -9.87 -10.63 8.92
N LEU A 211 -9.92 -9.45 8.30
CA LEU A 211 -11.18 -8.87 7.83
C LEU A 211 -11.89 -9.78 6.82
N ARG A 212 -11.15 -10.38 5.89
CA ARG A 212 -11.70 -11.34 4.92
C ARG A 212 -12.19 -12.62 5.61
N PHE A 213 -11.41 -13.15 6.55
CA PHE A 213 -11.82 -14.33 7.32
C PHE A 213 -13.11 -14.05 8.09
N TYR A 214 -13.20 -12.90 8.76
CA TYR A 214 -14.38 -12.46 9.49
C TYR A 214 -15.61 -12.34 8.58
N LEU A 215 -15.49 -11.60 7.47
CA LEU A 215 -16.60 -11.40 6.54
C LEU A 215 -17.14 -12.72 5.98
N LYS A 216 -16.24 -13.62 5.56
CA LYS A 216 -16.62 -14.96 5.06
C LYS A 216 -17.41 -15.75 6.10
N ARG A 217 -16.94 -15.79 7.35
CA ARG A 217 -17.60 -16.54 8.44
C ARG A 217 -18.94 -15.92 8.86
N VAL A 218 -19.07 -14.60 8.76
CA VAL A 218 -20.33 -13.91 9.02
C VAL A 218 -21.37 -14.24 7.95
N GLN A 219 -20.96 -14.26 6.67
CA GLN A 219 -21.80 -14.65 5.53
C GLN A 219 -22.25 -16.12 5.60
N GLU A 220 -21.36 -17.05 5.93
CA GLU A 220 -21.67 -18.49 6.08
C GLU A 220 -22.74 -18.77 7.16
N GLN A 221 -22.84 -17.90 8.16
CA GLN A 221 -23.74 -18.03 9.30
C GLN A 221 -25.04 -17.22 9.15
N ASP A 222 -25.18 -16.41 8.09
CA ASP A 222 -26.34 -15.55 7.84
C ASP A 222 -26.64 -15.46 6.32
N PRO A 223 -27.25 -16.51 5.73
CA PRO A 223 -27.44 -16.63 4.27
C PRO A 223 -28.38 -15.58 3.67
N ASP A 224 -29.18 -14.88 4.47
CA ASP A 224 -30.06 -13.80 4.00
C ASP A 224 -29.29 -12.51 3.64
N ALA A 225 -27.97 -12.44 3.88
CA ALA A 225 -27.12 -11.30 3.54
C ALA A 225 -26.66 -11.25 2.06
N GLU A 226 -26.92 -12.30 1.25
CA GLU A 226 -26.47 -12.38 -0.16
C GLU A 226 -27.18 -11.41 -1.11
N GLN A 227 -28.30 -10.77 -0.72
CA GLN A 227 -29.08 -9.97 -1.66
C GLN A 227 -28.57 -8.54 -1.93
N SER A 228 -27.45 -8.09 -1.35
CA SER A 228 -26.96 -6.70 -1.55
C SER A 228 -25.56 -6.53 -2.16
N HIS A 229 -24.83 -7.59 -2.51
CA HIS A 229 -23.55 -7.45 -3.19
C HIS A 229 -23.36 -8.56 -4.23
N ASN A 230 -24.13 -8.47 -5.31
CA ASN A 230 -23.79 -9.14 -6.55
C ASN A 230 -23.45 -8.06 -7.58
N THR A 231 -22.19 -7.64 -7.57
CA THR A 231 -21.55 -7.00 -8.71
C THR A 231 -20.39 -7.90 -9.12
N ASP A 232 -20.67 -8.80 -10.05
CA ASP A 232 -19.67 -9.37 -10.96
C ASP A 232 -19.04 -8.21 -11.74
N GLU A 233 -18.08 -7.53 -11.13
CA GLU A 233 -17.15 -6.67 -11.85
C GLU A 233 -15.80 -7.36 -11.89
N HIS A 234 -15.48 -7.81 -13.09
CA HIS A 234 -14.15 -8.21 -13.53
C HIS A 234 -13.16 -7.08 -13.23
N TRP A 235 -12.41 -7.21 -12.13
CA TRP A 235 -11.37 -6.25 -11.73
C TRP A 235 -10.19 -6.33 -12.71
N ASP A 236 -10.13 -5.40 -13.66
CA ASP A 236 -8.93 -5.11 -14.45
C ASP A 236 -7.98 -4.23 -13.61
N GLY A 237 -6.73 -4.69 -13.47
CA GLY A 237 -5.72 -4.16 -12.57
C GLY A 237 -5.01 -2.91 -13.09
N SER A 238 -5.74 -1.84 -13.38
CA SER A 238 -5.10 -0.55 -13.71
C SER A 238 -5.78 0.62 -13.01
N LEU A 239 -5.26 1.00 -11.84
CA LEU A 239 -5.13 2.38 -11.33
C LEU A 239 -4.61 2.33 -9.90
N ILE A 240 -3.29 2.47 -9.76
CA ILE A 240 -2.65 2.81 -8.50
C ILE A 240 -2.83 4.30 -8.33
N ASP A 241 -3.64 4.71 -7.33
CA ASP A 241 -3.54 6.03 -6.73
C ASP A 241 -3.35 5.83 -5.22
N GLU A 242 -2.23 6.34 -4.72
CA GLU A 242 -1.74 6.15 -3.36
C GLU A 242 -2.53 7.03 -2.38
N THR A 243 -3.56 6.50 -1.72
CA THR A 243 -4.06 7.07 -0.45
C THR A 243 -4.56 5.99 0.52
N PRO A 244 -4.09 5.96 1.79
CA PRO A 244 -4.53 4.99 2.79
C PRO A 244 -5.78 5.52 3.51
N ASN A 245 -6.93 5.54 2.82
CA ASN A 245 -8.24 5.70 3.44
C ASN A 245 -9.33 5.53 2.38
N ARG A 246 -9.97 4.35 2.31
CA ARG A 246 -11.40 4.13 1.98
C ARG A 246 -11.69 2.66 1.69
N ILE A 247 -12.33 1.98 2.64
CA ILE A 247 -13.38 0.99 2.33
C ILE A 247 -14.79 1.66 2.46
N ALA A 248 -14.85 2.95 2.80
CA ALA A 248 -16.09 3.70 2.97
C ALA A 248 -16.60 4.45 1.71
N ALA A 249 -16.23 4.05 0.48
CA ALA A 249 -16.59 4.82 -0.72
C ALA A 249 -17.04 3.99 -1.93
N ALA A 250 -17.70 2.85 -1.70
CA ALA A 250 -18.32 2.06 -2.76
C ALA A 250 -19.83 1.87 -2.57
N VAL A 251 -20.58 2.90 -2.16
CA VAL A 251 -22.06 2.98 -2.36
C VAL A 251 -22.49 4.46 -2.33
N ILE A 252 -22.21 5.24 -3.37
CA ILE A 252 -23.06 6.40 -3.73
C ILE A 252 -23.09 6.51 -5.25
N THR A 253 -23.79 5.58 -5.90
CA THR A 253 -24.47 5.90 -7.16
C THR A 253 -25.87 6.40 -6.80
N ALA A 254 -26.17 7.62 -7.23
CA ALA A 254 -27.48 8.20 -7.12
C ALA A 254 -28.51 7.32 -7.87
N ASP A 255 -29.63 7.02 -7.20
CA ASP A 255 -30.89 6.42 -7.68
C ASP A 255 -31.29 5.01 -7.20
N ALA A 256 -30.61 4.42 -6.22
CA ALA A 256 -31.23 3.35 -5.41
C ALA A 256 -31.58 3.89 -4.02
N GLN A 257 -32.88 4.02 -3.70
CA GLN A 257 -33.30 4.19 -2.32
C GLN A 257 -32.79 2.98 -1.51
N PRO A 258 -32.00 3.17 -0.44
CA PRO A 258 -31.59 2.06 0.40
C PRO A 258 -32.81 1.60 1.18
N VAL A 259 -33.34 0.42 0.85
CA VAL A 259 -34.29 -0.26 1.72
C VAL A 259 -33.52 -0.61 3.01
N PRO A 260 -33.92 -0.08 4.18
CA PRO A 260 -33.21 -0.36 5.41
C PRO A 260 -33.52 -1.79 5.85
N ILE A 261 -32.60 -2.72 5.60
CA ILE A 261 -32.66 -4.03 6.23
C ILE A 261 -32.06 -3.88 7.62
N ASN A 262 -32.94 -3.70 8.61
CA ASN A 262 -32.60 -3.72 10.02
C ASN A 262 -32.09 -5.13 10.38
N THR A 263 -30.80 -5.29 10.62
CA THR A 263 -30.35 -6.46 11.38
C THR A 263 -30.69 -6.21 12.85
N ASN A 264 -31.40 -7.12 13.51
CA ASN A 264 -31.85 -6.96 14.91
C ASN A 264 -30.71 -7.02 15.95
N TYR A 265 -29.44 -7.07 15.52
CA TYR A 265 -28.31 -7.23 16.42
C TYR A 265 -27.84 -5.90 17.03
N THR A 266 -27.51 -5.95 18.31
CA THR A 266 -26.83 -4.88 19.05
C THR A 266 -25.33 -4.88 18.79
N CYS A 267 -24.64 -3.76 19.02
CA CYS A 267 -23.19 -3.66 18.95
C CYS A 267 -22.51 -4.72 19.84
N MET A 268 -23.08 -4.98 21.01
CA MET A 268 -22.55 -5.96 21.94
C MET A 268 -22.61 -7.39 21.37
N GLU A 269 -23.71 -7.77 20.74
CA GLU A 269 -23.86 -9.08 20.10
C GLU A 269 -22.92 -9.24 18.91
N ILE A 270 -22.81 -8.21 18.06
CA ILE A 270 -21.92 -8.19 16.90
C ILE A 270 -20.46 -8.34 17.35
N LEU A 271 -20.00 -7.52 18.30
CA LEU A 271 -18.62 -7.60 18.81
C LEU A 271 -18.35 -8.94 19.51
N THR A 272 -19.33 -9.49 20.24
CA THR A 272 -19.21 -10.82 20.86
C THR A 272 -19.09 -11.92 19.80
N ARG A 273 -19.85 -11.83 18.70
CA ARG A 273 -19.73 -12.75 17.57
C ARG A 273 -18.37 -12.60 16.87
N ALA A 274 -17.90 -11.37 16.66
CA ALA A 274 -16.58 -11.09 16.11
C ALA A 274 -15.47 -11.71 16.97
N ILE A 275 -15.56 -11.64 18.30
CA ILE A 275 -14.63 -12.31 19.20
C ILE A 275 -14.64 -13.84 19.05
N LYS A 276 -15.82 -14.46 18.91
CA LYS A 276 -15.90 -15.91 18.67
C LYS A 276 -15.24 -16.30 17.35
N VAL A 277 -15.41 -15.50 16.30
CA VAL A 277 -14.73 -15.70 15.02
C VAL A 277 -13.24 -15.45 15.13
N LEU A 278 -12.82 -14.47 15.94
CA LEU A 278 -11.41 -14.20 16.22
C LEU A 278 -10.74 -15.38 16.90
N ASP A 279 -11.41 -16.01 17.87
CA ASP A 279 -10.90 -17.21 18.53
C ASP A 279 -10.68 -18.37 17.52
N LEU A 280 -11.50 -18.47 16.48
CA LEU A 280 -11.31 -19.45 15.40
C LEU A 280 -10.11 -19.07 14.51
N PHE A 281 -10.05 -17.81 14.08
CA PHE A 281 -8.94 -17.31 13.28
C PHE A 281 -7.59 -17.50 13.98
N GLN A 282 -7.52 -17.18 15.27
CA GLN A 282 -6.30 -17.36 16.06
C GLN A 282 -5.89 -18.83 16.15
N ARG A 283 -6.83 -19.77 16.28
CA ARG A 283 -6.53 -21.21 16.28
C ARG A 283 -6.04 -21.69 14.92
N GLU A 284 -6.67 -21.26 13.83
CA GLU A 284 -6.23 -21.62 12.48
C GLU A 284 -4.85 -21.04 12.18
N LEU A 285 -4.61 -19.78 12.54
CA LEU A 285 -3.30 -19.12 12.43
C LEU A 285 -2.23 -19.88 13.23
N GLN A 286 -2.50 -20.19 14.50
CA GLN A 286 -1.56 -20.97 15.33
C GLN A 286 -1.29 -22.35 14.76
N THR A 287 -2.31 -23.03 14.22
CA THR A 287 -2.14 -24.34 13.59
C THR A 287 -1.19 -24.23 12.40
N VAL A 288 -1.39 -23.22 11.53
CA VAL A 288 -0.51 -22.96 10.39
C VAL A 288 0.90 -22.59 10.82
N CYS A 289 1.06 -21.77 11.87
CA CYS A 289 2.38 -21.38 12.36
C CYS A 289 3.16 -22.53 13.00
N VAL A 290 2.50 -23.44 13.74
CA VAL A 290 3.17 -24.57 14.41
C VAL A 290 3.46 -25.71 13.43
N GLN A 291 2.55 -25.97 12.50
CA GLN A 291 2.63 -27.11 11.58
C GLN A 291 3.07 -26.72 10.16
N TRP A 292 3.63 -25.52 10.00
CA TRP A 292 3.98 -24.93 8.69
C TRP A 292 4.78 -25.87 7.79
N ASN A 293 5.61 -26.73 8.37
CA ASN A 293 6.47 -27.68 7.66
C ASN A 293 5.73 -28.93 7.13
N THR A 294 4.61 -29.30 7.75
CA THR A 294 3.92 -30.59 7.53
C THR A 294 2.53 -30.44 6.92
N ILE A 295 1.98 -29.23 6.86
CA ILE A 295 0.70 -28.97 6.21
C ILE A 295 0.88 -28.48 4.76
N PRO A 296 -0.13 -28.69 3.90
CA PRO A 296 -0.18 -28.09 2.58
C PRO A 296 -0.20 -26.55 2.63
N ILE A 297 0.46 -25.90 1.66
CA ILE A 297 0.48 -24.43 1.56
C ILE A 297 -0.92 -23.87 1.33
N LEU A 298 -1.86 -24.66 0.77
CA LEU A 298 -3.27 -24.29 0.67
C LEU A 298 -3.83 -23.72 1.99
N GLN A 299 -3.44 -24.28 3.14
CA GLN A 299 -3.91 -23.79 4.44
C GLN A 299 -3.40 -22.37 4.73
N LEU A 300 -2.16 -22.06 4.33
CA LEU A 300 -1.59 -20.72 4.42
C LEU A 300 -2.28 -19.76 3.44
N LEU A 301 -2.53 -20.18 2.20
CA LEU A 301 -3.23 -19.37 1.20
C LEU A 301 -4.68 -19.09 1.57
N ASN A 302 -5.35 -20.02 2.26
CA ASN A 302 -6.70 -19.82 2.79
C ASN A 302 -6.75 -18.74 3.88
N LEU A 303 -5.69 -18.63 4.70
CA LEU A 303 -5.57 -17.57 5.70
C LEU A 303 -5.17 -16.22 5.09
N PHE A 304 -4.33 -16.24 4.04
CA PHE A 304 -3.84 -15.04 3.36
C PHE A 304 -4.23 -15.04 1.87
N PRO A 305 -5.53 -14.94 1.54
CA PRO A 305 -5.99 -15.06 0.16
C PRO A 305 -5.57 -13.87 -0.72
N ASN A 306 -5.30 -12.70 -0.12
CA ASN A 306 -4.78 -11.54 -0.85
C ASN A 306 -3.26 -11.42 -0.65
N LEU A 307 -2.51 -12.02 -1.57
CA LEU A 307 -1.05 -12.08 -1.53
C LEU A 307 -0.36 -10.71 -1.59
N GLN A 308 -1.05 -9.65 -2.05
CA GLN A 308 -0.47 -8.30 -2.08
C GLN A 308 -0.27 -7.72 -0.68
N PHE A 309 -1.20 -8.01 0.25
CA PHE A 309 -1.16 -7.52 1.63
C PHE A 309 -0.57 -8.53 2.62
N ALA A 310 -0.24 -9.74 2.17
CA ALA A 310 0.15 -10.84 3.05
C ALA A 310 1.39 -10.52 3.90
N GLU A 311 2.37 -9.80 3.36
CA GLU A 311 3.55 -9.35 4.12
C GLU A 311 3.17 -8.36 5.24
N THR A 312 2.34 -7.36 4.91
CA THR A 312 1.81 -6.40 5.88
C THR A 312 1.00 -7.10 6.96
N ASP A 313 0.15 -8.06 6.58
CA ASP A 313 -0.65 -8.85 7.51
C ASP A 313 0.22 -9.67 8.46
N ILE A 314 1.26 -10.35 7.95
CA ILE A 314 2.21 -11.09 8.81
C ILE A 314 2.90 -10.14 9.80
N HIS A 315 3.29 -8.93 9.37
CA HIS A 315 3.88 -7.94 10.27
C HIS A 315 2.92 -7.42 11.35
N LEU A 316 1.64 -7.20 11.01
CA LEU A 316 0.60 -6.84 11.97
C LEU A 316 0.32 -7.97 12.96
N LEU A 317 0.35 -9.22 12.48
CA LEU A 317 0.04 -10.41 13.24
C LEU A 317 1.24 -11.02 13.97
N LYS A 318 2.45 -10.48 13.80
CA LYS A 318 3.71 -11.04 14.34
C LYS A 318 3.69 -11.31 15.84
N ALA A 319 2.92 -10.53 16.60
CA ALA A 319 2.76 -10.73 18.05
C ALA A 319 2.05 -12.05 18.41
N PHE A 320 1.34 -12.63 17.45
CA PHE A 320 0.57 -13.87 17.58
C PHE A 320 1.20 -15.05 16.83
N ILE A 321 2.34 -14.82 16.16
CA ILE A 321 3.07 -15.80 15.37
C ILE A 321 4.38 -16.12 16.11
N GLU A 322 4.77 -17.38 16.14
CA GLU A 322 6.09 -17.75 16.68
C GLU A 322 7.19 -17.09 15.84
N ALA A 323 8.15 -16.42 16.49
CA ALA A 323 9.19 -15.65 15.79
C ALA A 323 9.99 -16.51 14.79
N THR A 324 10.12 -17.81 15.07
CA THR A 324 10.75 -18.81 14.20
C THR A 324 9.94 -19.06 12.92
N ALA A 325 8.61 -19.02 12.97
CA ALA A 325 7.73 -19.29 11.83
C ALA A 325 7.71 -18.15 10.80
N VAL A 326 7.90 -16.90 11.24
CA VAL A 326 7.75 -15.69 10.41
C VAL A 326 8.55 -15.73 9.10
N PRO A 327 9.86 -16.04 9.09
CA PRO A 327 10.64 -16.09 7.84
C PRO A 327 10.10 -17.12 6.84
N TYR A 328 9.64 -18.28 7.31
CA TYR A 328 9.11 -19.35 6.47
C TYR A 328 7.79 -18.97 5.82
N LEU A 329 6.90 -18.33 6.60
CA LEU A 329 5.61 -17.84 6.09
C LEU A 329 5.83 -16.75 5.04
N LEU A 330 6.70 -15.78 5.30
CA LEU A 330 7.03 -14.72 4.36
C LEU A 330 7.63 -15.27 3.06
N ALA A 331 8.59 -16.21 3.16
CA ALA A 331 9.20 -16.83 2.00
C ALA A 331 8.16 -17.58 1.13
N SER A 332 7.27 -18.35 1.77
CA SER A 332 6.21 -19.09 1.07
C SER A 332 5.21 -18.14 0.41
N LEU A 333 4.74 -17.11 1.12
CA LEU A 333 3.80 -16.12 0.59
C LEU A 333 4.43 -15.30 -0.54
N ASN A 334 5.70 -14.93 -0.44
CA ASN A 334 6.41 -14.20 -1.48
C ASN A 334 6.61 -15.05 -2.76
N PHE A 335 6.96 -16.33 -2.59
CA PHE A 335 6.95 -17.27 -3.71
C PHE A 335 5.59 -17.28 -4.42
N TRP A 336 4.49 -17.42 -3.67
CA TRP A 336 3.15 -17.46 -4.26
C TRP A 336 2.76 -16.14 -4.92
N LYS A 337 3.12 -15.00 -4.32
CA LYS A 337 2.93 -13.66 -4.91
C LYS A 337 3.63 -13.54 -6.26
N GLN A 338 4.80 -14.13 -6.40
CA GLN A 338 5.64 -14.05 -7.60
C GLN A 338 5.54 -15.29 -8.50
N ARG A 339 4.66 -16.25 -8.21
CA ARG A 339 4.66 -17.58 -8.83
C ARG A 339 4.63 -17.53 -10.35
N SER A 340 3.76 -16.69 -10.93
CA SER A 340 3.66 -16.55 -12.39
C SER A 340 4.97 -16.04 -13.00
N TYR A 341 5.56 -15.00 -12.41
CA TYR A 341 6.85 -14.46 -12.85
C TYR A 341 7.95 -15.52 -12.78
N LEU A 342 8.07 -16.22 -11.65
CA LEU A 342 9.06 -17.28 -11.46
C LEU A 342 8.89 -18.42 -12.47
N GLN A 343 7.64 -18.83 -12.73
CA GLN A 343 7.33 -19.82 -13.75
C GLN A 343 7.75 -19.35 -15.15
N HIS A 344 7.54 -18.08 -15.49
CA HIS A 344 7.99 -17.54 -16.77
C HIS A 344 9.52 -17.50 -16.88
N VAL A 345 10.24 -17.15 -15.81
CA VAL A 345 11.70 -17.26 -15.77
C VAL A 345 12.15 -18.70 -16.06
N CYS A 346 11.56 -19.68 -15.37
CA CYS A 346 11.90 -21.10 -15.54
C CYS A 346 11.65 -21.58 -16.97
N HIS A 347 10.45 -21.33 -17.51
CA HIS A 347 10.10 -21.70 -18.88
C HIS A 347 10.94 -20.95 -19.92
N GLY A 348 11.28 -19.70 -19.66
CA GLY A 348 12.05 -18.87 -20.57
C GLY A 348 13.48 -19.37 -20.76
N ILE A 349 14.15 -19.72 -19.65
CA ILE A 349 15.46 -20.37 -19.70
C ILE A 349 15.39 -21.69 -20.48
N LYS A 350 14.38 -22.53 -20.19
CA LYS A 350 14.19 -23.80 -20.94
C LYS A 350 13.99 -23.59 -22.43
N ASN A 351 13.15 -22.63 -22.82
CA ASN A 351 12.92 -22.29 -24.22
C ASN A 351 14.20 -21.79 -24.90
N LEU A 352 14.97 -20.95 -24.22
CA LEU A 352 16.25 -20.45 -24.72
C LEU A 352 17.27 -21.58 -24.93
N LEU A 353 17.41 -22.47 -23.95
CA LEU A 353 18.30 -23.63 -24.05
C LEU A 353 17.89 -24.57 -25.19
N ASN A 354 16.59 -24.81 -25.35
CA ASN A 354 16.05 -25.59 -26.47
C ASN A 354 16.35 -24.95 -27.83
N TYR A 355 16.23 -23.63 -27.94
CA TYR A 355 16.56 -22.90 -29.17
C TYR A 355 18.05 -22.99 -29.52
N LEU A 356 18.93 -22.87 -28.52
CA LEU A 356 20.37 -22.97 -28.72
C LEU A 356 20.81 -24.42 -29.08
N LYS A 357 19.95 -25.43 -28.86
CA LYS A 357 20.22 -26.86 -29.12
C LYS A 357 21.47 -27.39 -28.42
N VAL A 358 21.70 -26.92 -27.20
CA VAL A 358 22.91 -27.22 -26.45
C VAL A 358 22.68 -28.37 -25.49
N SER A 359 23.54 -29.39 -25.53
CA SER A 359 23.73 -30.28 -24.38
C SER A 359 24.56 -29.50 -23.37
N LEU A 360 23.93 -29.08 -22.28
CA LEU A 360 24.67 -28.55 -21.15
C LEU A 360 25.58 -29.67 -20.60
N ASP A 361 26.68 -29.30 -19.93
CA ASP A 361 27.70 -30.24 -19.42
C ASP A 361 27.13 -31.27 -18.41
N GLU A 362 27.93 -32.03 -17.68
CA GLU A 362 27.40 -32.94 -16.62
C GLU A 362 27.02 -32.20 -15.30
N ASN A 363 27.36 -30.90 -15.16
CA ASN A 363 27.04 -30.04 -14.01
C ASN A 363 25.86 -29.00 -14.10
N PRO A 364 24.96 -28.99 -15.10
CA PRO A 364 23.79 -28.13 -15.19
C PRO A 364 22.64 -28.57 -14.28
N GLY A 365 22.79 -29.73 -13.63
CA GLY A 365 21.81 -30.31 -12.72
C GLY A 365 21.33 -29.28 -11.72
N VAL A 366 22.22 -28.58 -11.01
CA VAL A 366 21.78 -27.77 -9.85
C VAL A 366 20.86 -26.60 -10.22
N VAL A 367 21.13 -25.84 -11.29
CA VAL A 367 20.27 -24.71 -11.69
C VAL A 367 18.97 -25.22 -12.32
N ILE A 368 19.03 -26.22 -13.20
CA ILE A 368 17.84 -26.75 -13.86
C ILE A 368 16.96 -27.52 -12.88
N GLU A 369 17.54 -28.33 -11.99
CA GLU A 369 16.84 -29.03 -10.91
C GLU A 369 16.18 -28.03 -9.94
N SER A 370 16.83 -26.91 -9.66
CA SER A 370 16.25 -25.83 -8.84
C SER A 370 15.02 -25.22 -9.52
N LEU A 371 15.12 -24.92 -10.83
CA LEU A 371 14.00 -24.40 -11.62
C LEU A 371 12.88 -25.44 -11.81
N ASP A 372 13.21 -26.70 -12.03
CA ASP A 372 12.25 -27.81 -12.13
C ASP A 372 11.53 -28.02 -10.81
N GLY A 373 12.25 -27.97 -9.69
CA GLY A 373 11.69 -28.01 -8.35
C GLY A 373 10.61 -26.94 -8.15
N LEU A 374 10.87 -25.69 -8.56
CA LEU A 374 9.86 -24.61 -8.49
C LEU A 374 8.61 -24.89 -9.32
N LEU A 375 8.76 -25.47 -10.52
CA LEU A 375 7.63 -25.77 -11.41
C LEU A 375 6.72 -26.86 -10.83
N THR A 376 7.24 -27.75 -9.96
CA THR A 376 6.44 -28.79 -9.32
C THR A 376 5.60 -28.30 -8.13
N ILE A 377 5.87 -27.10 -7.60
CA ILE A 377 5.15 -26.55 -6.45
C ILE A 377 3.70 -26.25 -6.83
N ASN A 378 2.77 -26.80 -6.06
CA ASN A 378 1.34 -26.56 -6.14
C ASN A 378 0.73 -26.37 -4.74
N GLU A 379 -0.57 -26.15 -4.65
CA GLU A 379 -1.26 -25.85 -3.39
C GLU A 379 -1.19 -27.00 -2.37
N GLN A 380 -0.99 -28.24 -2.85
CA GLN A 380 -0.87 -29.44 -2.02
C GLN A 380 0.58 -29.70 -1.56
N THR A 381 1.56 -28.96 -2.09
CA THR A 381 2.95 -29.05 -1.65
C THR A 381 3.04 -28.65 -0.17
N LEU A 382 3.83 -29.39 0.59
CA LEU A 382 4.07 -29.10 2.01
C LEU A 382 4.88 -27.82 2.17
N GLY A 383 4.63 -27.05 3.24
CA GLY A 383 5.32 -25.77 3.44
C GLY A 383 6.84 -25.88 3.53
N GLN A 384 7.38 -26.95 4.14
CA GLN A 384 8.84 -27.20 4.14
C GLN A 384 9.40 -27.35 2.72
N ALA A 385 8.76 -28.19 1.90
CA ALA A 385 9.21 -28.44 0.54
C ALA A 385 9.15 -27.17 -0.33
N CYS A 386 8.12 -26.34 -0.15
CA CYS A 386 8.03 -25.04 -0.83
C CYS A 386 9.13 -24.09 -0.38
N TYR A 387 9.35 -23.97 0.93
CA TYR A 387 10.41 -23.15 1.47
C TYR A 387 11.78 -23.58 0.93
N ASP A 388 12.10 -24.87 0.99
CA ASP A 388 13.39 -25.41 0.54
C ASP A 388 13.61 -25.19 -0.96
N CYS A 389 12.58 -25.42 -1.78
CA CYS A 389 12.67 -25.17 -3.22
C CYS A 389 12.84 -23.69 -3.54
N TYR A 390 12.13 -22.80 -2.83
CA TYR A 390 12.26 -21.36 -3.04
C TYR A 390 13.60 -20.81 -2.55
N GLN A 391 14.11 -21.27 -1.40
CA GLN A 391 15.45 -20.92 -0.91
C GLN A 391 16.55 -21.43 -1.85
N ARG A 392 16.38 -22.63 -2.40
CA ARG A 392 17.29 -23.14 -3.42
C ARG A 392 17.29 -22.23 -4.64
N TYR A 393 16.12 -21.81 -5.13
CA TYR A 393 16.03 -20.85 -6.23
C TYR A 393 16.71 -19.51 -5.92
N ILE A 394 16.49 -18.96 -4.72
CA ILE A 394 17.11 -17.69 -4.32
C ILE A 394 18.64 -17.81 -4.40
N THR A 395 19.19 -18.83 -3.75
CA THR A 395 20.65 -19.02 -3.67
C THR A 395 21.28 -19.42 -5.00
N THR A 396 20.61 -20.22 -5.83
CA THR A 396 21.19 -20.72 -7.11
C THR A 396 20.93 -19.79 -8.30
N CYS A 397 19.86 -18.99 -8.26
CA CYS A 397 19.44 -18.15 -9.39
C CYS A 397 19.30 -16.67 -9.00
N ALA A 398 18.42 -16.33 -8.05
CA ALA A 398 18.06 -14.93 -7.81
C ALA A 398 19.23 -14.09 -7.30
N ASP A 399 20.05 -14.63 -6.40
CA ASP A 399 21.24 -13.96 -5.86
C ASP A 399 22.40 -13.95 -6.84
N LYS A 400 22.40 -14.91 -7.77
CA LYS A 400 23.50 -15.13 -8.72
C LYS A 400 23.38 -14.27 -9.97
N TYR A 401 22.16 -14.06 -10.47
CA TYR A 401 21.90 -13.38 -11.74
C TYR A 401 21.25 -12.01 -11.53
N LYS A 402 21.62 -11.03 -12.35
CA LYS A 402 21.02 -9.70 -12.25
C LYS A 402 19.51 -9.73 -12.55
N PRO A 403 18.70 -8.87 -11.91
CA PRO A 403 17.25 -8.77 -12.15
C PRO A 403 16.89 -8.54 -13.62
N GLN A 404 17.73 -7.81 -14.36
CA GLN A 404 17.54 -7.57 -15.79
C GLN A 404 17.60 -8.87 -16.61
N SER A 405 18.55 -9.76 -16.31
CA SER A 405 18.69 -11.06 -16.99
C SER A 405 17.48 -11.96 -16.70
N LEU A 406 17.06 -12.03 -15.43
CA LEU A 406 15.88 -12.79 -15.02
C LEU A 406 14.61 -12.27 -15.73
N THR A 407 14.47 -10.94 -15.84
CA THR A 407 13.33 -10.31 -16.52
C THR A 407 13.33 -10.62 -18.02
N LEU A 408 14.49 -10.59 -18.67
CA LEU A 408 14.63 -10.99 -20.08
C LEU A 408 14.28 -12.46 -20.29
N TRP A 409 14.70 -13.34 -19.38
CA TRP A 409 14.30 -14.75 -19.42
C TRP A 409 12.79 -14.91 -19.22
N SER A 410 12.17 -14.17 -18.30
CA SER A 410 10.71 -14.16 -18.17
C SER A 410 10.02 -13.77 -19.49
N HIS A 411 10.48 -12.72 -20.17
CA HIS A 411 9.94 -12.32 -21.47
C HIS A 411 10.17 -13.35 -22.58
N TYR A 412 11.22 -14.17 -22.48
CA TYR A 412 11.43 -15.30 -23.38
C TYR A 412 10.30 -16.35 -23.30
N SER A 413 9.59 -16.42 -22.17
CA SER A 413 8.39 -17.22 -21.99
C SER A 413 7.11 -16.45 -22.29
N VAL A 414 6.93 -15.26 -21.69
CA VAL A 414 5.71 -14.44 -21.81
C VAL A 414 5.46 -14.02 -23.26
N SER A 415 6.51 -13.60 -23.97
CA SER A 415 6.45 -13.10 -25.34
C SER A 415 6.94 -14.14 -26.34
N ARG A 416 6.63 -15.42 -26.10
CA ARG A 416 7.11 -16.54 -26.92
C ARG A 416 6.83 -16.36 -28.42
N ASP A 417 5.63 -15.92 -28.79
CA ASP A 417 5.28 -15.75 -30.21
C ASP A 417 6.13 -14.67 -30.89
N VAL A 418 6.50 -13.61 -30.15
CA VAL A 418 7.40 -12.57 -30.64
C VAL A 418 8.80 -13.15 -30.83
N ILE A 419 9.31 -13.89 -29.85
CA ILE A 419 10.63 -14.54 -29.90
C ILE A 419 10.72 -15.54 -31.05
N ASP A 420 9.73 -16.43 -31.18
CA ASP A 420 9.67 -17.44 -32.24
C ASP A 420 9.62 -16.77 -33.62
N PHE A 421 8.97 -15.61 -33.75
CA PHE A 421 8.96 -14.85 -34.98
C PHE A 421 10.29 -14.13 -35.25
N LEU A 422 10.92 -13.55 -34.22
CA LEU A 422 12.27 -12.99 -34.33
C LEU A 422 13.27 -14.04 -34.81
N HIS A 423 13.18 -15.29 -34.37
CA HIS A 423 14.05 -16.37 -34.84
C HIS A 423 13.82 -16.79 -36.29
N LYS A 424 12.61 -16.61 -36.80
CA LYS A 424 12.26 -16.96 -38.19
C LYS A 424 12.78 -15.96 -39.20
N ILE A 425 12.86 -14.68 -38.83
CA ILE A 425 13.22 -13.59 -39.75
C ILE A 425 14.74 -13.50 -39.91
N SER A 426 15.22 -13.49 -41.17
CA SER A 426 16.61 -13.21 -41.52
C SER A 426 16.95 -11.71 -41.44
N ALA A 427 18.24 -11.38 -41.40
CA ALA A 427 18.68 -9.98 -41.40
C ALA A 427 18.21 -9.21 -42.64
N THR A 428 18.22 -9.85 -43.82
CA THR A 428 17.75 -9.25 -45.07
C THR A 428 16.26 -8.97 -45.05
N GLU A 429 15.45 -9.91 -44.54
CA GLU A 429 14.01 -9.72 -44.42
C GLU A 429 13.63 -8.62 -43.40
N MET A 430 14.43 -8.45 -42.34
CA MET A 430 14.25 -7.35 -41.41
C MET A 430 14.52 -5.99 -42.07
N VAL A 431 15.55 -5.88 -42.91
CA VAL A 431 15.81 -4.65 -43.69
C VAL A 431 14.64 -4.35 -44.63
N ASN A 432 14.14 -5.35 -45.35
CA ASN A 432 12.97 -5.19 -46.22
C ASN A 432 11.74 -4.71 -45.44
N LEU A 433 11.54 -5.21 -44.22
CA LEU A 433 10.43 -4.83 -43.35
C LEU A 433 10.58 -3.38 -42.84
N LEU A 434 11.80 -2.94 -42.54
CA LEU A 434 12.09 -1.54 -42.19
C LEU A 434 11.90 -0.58 -43.37
N GLU A 435 12.35 -0.97 -44.57
CA GLU A 435 12.15 -0.20 -45.80
C GLU A 435 10.66 -0.06 -46.14
N ALA A 436 9.91 -1.15 -46.05
CA ALA A 436 8.48 -1.14 -46.34
C ALA A 436 7.68 -0.20 -45.43
N VAL A 437 8.09 -0.05 -44.16
CA VAL A 437 7.45 0.85 -43.21
C VAL A 437 7.74 2.31 -43.50
N ASN A 438 8.93 2.63 -44.02
CA ASN A 438 9.23 4.00 -44.45
C ASN A 438 8.33 4.46 -45.61
N ASP A 439 7.88 3.51 -46.42
CA ASP A 439 7.00 3.76 -47.58
C ASP A 439 5.51 3.62 -47.25
N TRP A 440 5.14 3.20 -46.03
CA TRP A 440 3.76 2.93 -45.65
C TRP A 440 3.11 4.08 -44.87
N ASP A 441 1.85 4.39 -45.20
CA ASP A 441 1.03 5.31 -44.41
C ASP A 441 0.74 4.71 -43.03
N ASP A 442 1.01 5.44 -41.94
CA ASP A 442 0.89 5.12 -40.48
C ASP A 442 -0.50 4.60 -40.02
N THR A 443 -1.40 4.27 -40.93
CA THR A 443 -2.80 3.87 -40.71
C THR A 443 -2.99 2.42 -40.21
N LEU A 444 -1.97 1.56 -40.30
CA LEU A 444 -2.07 0.11 -39.99
C LEU A 444 -1.11 -0.36 -38.88
N ILE A 445 0.11 0.16 -38.84
CA ILE A 445 1.08 -0.10 -37.77
C ILE A 445 1.97 1.12 -37.60
N SER A 446 2.29 1.48 -36.35
CA SER A 446 3.18 2.62 -36.12
C SER A 446 4.61 2.25 -36.53
N THR A 447 5.28 3.17 -37.24
CA THR A 447 6.68 3.03 -37.61
C THR A 447 7.56 2.67 -36.42
N ARG A 448 7.27 3.29 -35.26
CA ARG A 448 7.96 3.04 -33.99
C ARG A 448 7.90 1.57 -33.55
N THR A 449 6.76 0.89 -33.71
CA THR A 449 6.64 -0.50 -33.25
C THR A 449 7.49 -1.46 -34.09
N VAL A 450 7.68 -1.17 -35.38
CA VAL A 450 8.57 -1.96 -36.23
C VAL A 450 10.03 -1.68 -35.90
N MET A 451 10.37 -0.43 -35.58
CA MET A 451 11.70 -0.09 -35.04
C MET A 451 11.98 -0.83 -33.72
N ASP A 452 11.03 -0.83 -32.78
CA ASP A 452 11.14 -1.56 -31.52
C ASP A 452 11.41 -3.07 -31.77
N PHE A 453 10.70 -3.66 -32.74
CA PHE A 453 10.86 -5.06 -33.12
C PHE A 453 12.24 -5.33 -33.76
N ALA A 454 12.74 -4.42 -34.61
CA ALA A 454 14.08 -4.49 -35.16
C ALA A 454 15.16 -4.37 -34.09
N THR A 455 14.98 -3.49 -33.09
CA THR A 455 15.90 -3.39 -31.94
C THR A 455 15.93 -4.69 -31.14
N LEU A 456 14.77 -5.34 -30.90
CA LEU A 456 14.72 -6.67 -30.28
C LEU A 456 15.49 -7.71 -31.10
N LYS A 457 15.33 -7.73 -32.43
CA LYS A 457 16.07 -8.66 -33.31
C LYS A 457 17.57 -8.46 -33.18
N THR A 458 18.02 -7.22 -33.31
CA THR A 458 19.44 -6.86 -33.23
C THR A 458 20.04 -7.25 -31.88
N PHE A 459 19.31 -7.00 -30.79
CA PHE A 459 19.71 -7.43 -29.45
C PHE A 459 19.94 -8.94 -29.37
N PHE A 460 18.94 -9.74 -29.77
CA PHE A 460 19.04 -11.20 -29.69
C PHE A 460 20.12 -11.75 -30.63
N ASP A 461 20.27 -11.20 -31.83
CA ASP A 461 21.34 -11.59 -32.76
C ASP A 461 22.73 -11.35 -32.18
N GLN A 462 22.94 -10.19 -31.55
CA GLN A 462 24.22 -9.89 -30.90
C GLN A 462 24.49 -10.81 -29.69
N VAL A 463 23.46 -11.13 -28.90
CA VAL A 463 23.56 -12.09 -27.80
C VAL A 463 23.95 -13.47 -28.35
N TYR A 464 23.25 -13.97 -29.37
CA TYR A 464 23.53 -15.28 -29.95
C TYR A 464 24.89 -15.34 -30.67
N ALA A 465 25.31 -14.27 -31.33
CA ALA A 465 26.65 -14.16 -31.90
C ALA A 465 27.71 -14.26 -30.80
N THR A 466 27.56 -13.48 -29.72
CA THR A 466 28.49 -13.51 -28.58
C THR A 466 28.56 -14.90 -27.93
N ILE A 467 27.44 -15.59 -27.82
CA ILE A 467 27.37 -16.97 -27.31
C ILE A 467 28.14 -17.94 -28.22
N ARG A 468 28.04 -17.78 -29.55
CA ARG A 468 28.66 -18.69 -30.53
C ARG A 468 30.14 -18.42 -30.78
N GLU A 469 30.61 -17.20 -30.51
CA GLU A 469 32.02 -16.81 -30.68
C GLU A 469 32.97 -17.46 -29.67
N GLN A 470 32.46 -18.01 -28.55
CA GLN A 470 33.28 -18.67 -27.54
C GLN A 470 33.15 -20.19 -27.64
N GLU A 471 34.24 -20.89 -27.99
CA GLU A 471 34.32 -22.37 -28.08
C GLU A 471 34.25 -23.08 -26.70
N ALA A 472 33.80 -22.40 -25.66
CA ALA A 472 33.73 -22.97 -24.31
C ALA A 472 32.48 -23.84 -24.12
N VAL A 473 32.55 -24.75 -23.14
CA VAL A 473 31.39 -25.46 -22.62
C VAL A 473 30.33 -24.44 -22.20
N LEU A 474 29.15 -24.52 -22.82
CA LEU A 474 28.08 -23.56 -22.56
C LEU A 474 27.43 -23.84 -21.20
N THR A 475 27.44 -22.84 -20.32
CA THR A 475 26.76 -22.88 -19.03
C THR A 475 25.68 -21.81 -18.95
N VAL A 476 24.71 -21.96 -18.03
CA VAL A 476 23.70 -20.91 -17.78
C VAL A 476 24.35 -19.60 -17.34
N ASP A 477 25.48 -19.68 -16.62
CA ASP A 477 26.27 -18.51 -16.21
C ASP A 477 26.85 -17.75 -17.39
N HIS A 478 27.39 -18.48 -18.36
CA HIS A 478 27.91 -17.89 -19.57
C HIS A 478 26.79 -17.21 -20.38
N ILE A 479 25.65 -17.87 -20.54
CA ILE A 479 24.47 -17.29 -21.20
C ILE A 479 24.06 -15.99 -20.50
N ALA A 480 23.92 -16.01 -19.16
CA ALA A 480 23.58 -14.83 -18.38
C ALA A 480 24.58 -13.68 -18.61
N ALA A 481 25.89 -13.98 -18.60
CA ALA A 481 26.94 -13.00 -18.84
C ALA A 481 26.84 -12.36 -20.25
N CYS A 482 26.47 -13.13 -21.28
CA CYS A 482 26.23 -12.60 -22.62
C CYS A 482 25.04 -11.61 -22.65
N PHE A 483 23.91 -11.98 -22.05
CA PHE A 483 22.76 -11.08 -21.92
C PHE A 483 23.15 -9.79 -21.17
N GLU A 484 23.88 -9.90 -20.07
CA GLU A 484 24.34 -8.75 -19.28
C GLU A 484 25.30 -7.85 -20.05
N LYS A 485 26.23 -8.43 -20.82
CA LYS A 485 27.18 -7.67 -21.64
C LYS A 485 26.47 -6.85 -22.71
N ILE A 486 25.56 -7.47 -23.47
CA ILE A 486 24.84 -6.78 -24.55
C ILE A 486 23.86 -5.76 -23.97
N SER A 487 23.21 -6.05 -22.85
CA SER A 487 22.27 -5.12 -22.21
C SER A 487 22.90 -3.80 -21.72
N GLN A 488 24.24 -3.72 -21.61
CA GLN A 488 24.96 -2.50 -21.24
C GLN A 488 25.16 -1.53 -22.41
N VAL A 489 24.94 -1.98 -23.66
CA VAL A 489 25.03 -1.11 -24.84
C VAL A 489 23.92 -0.06 -24.75
N PRO A 490 24.20 1.25 -24.95
CA PRO A 490 23.22 2.33 -24.79
C PRO A 490 21.91 2.12 -25.55
N GLU A 491 21.99 1.52 -26.75
CA GLU A 491 20.85 1.19 -27.60
C GLU A 491 19.85 0.22 -26.92
N PHE A 492 20.32 -0.65 -26.02
CA PHE A 492 19.52 -1.72 -25.40
C PHE A 492 19.15 -1.45 -23.94
N GLN A 493 19.42 -0.26 -23.39
CA GLN A 493 19.12 0.05 -21.99
C GLN A 493 17.64 -0.12 -21.63
N ARG A 494 16.73 0.01 -22.62
CA ARG A 494 15.27 -0.14 -22.44
C ARG A 494 14.70 -1.34 -23.18
N ILE A 495 15.51 -2.38 -23.41
CA ILE A 495 15.12 -3.54 -24.22
C ILE A 495 13.85 -4.25 -23.69
N VAL A 496 13.65 -4.27 -22.37
CA VAL A 496 12.47 -4.88 -21.73
C VAL A 496 11.18 -4.13 -22.08
N ASP A 497 11.25 -2.81 -22.19
CA ASP A 497 10.09 -1.95 -22.48
C ASP A 497 9.54 -2.17 -23.90
N LEU A 498 10.30 -2.83 -24.78
CA LEU A 498 9.92 -3.07 -26.18
C LEU A 498 9.02 -4.32 -26.35
N PHE A 499 9.02 -5.24 -25.39
CA PHE A 499 8.22 -6.47 -25.48
C PHE A 499 6.71 -6.22 -25.52
N PRO A 500 6.11 -5.36 -24.67
CA PRO A 500 4.68 -5.11 -24.72
C PRO A 500 4.20 -4.51 -26.05
N THR A 501 4.95 -3.55 -26.62
CA THR A 501 4.59 -2.92 -27.90
C THR A 501 4.68 -3.92 -29.04
N CYS A 502 5.74 -4.73 -29.08
CA CYS A 502 5.91 -5.77 -30.09
C CYS A 502 4.88 -6.88 -29.96
N SER A 503 4.51 -7.28 -28.73
CA SER A 503 3.49 -8.31 -28.50
C SER A 503 2.11 -7.84 -28.95
N ALA A 504 1.72 -6.60 -28.64
CA ALA A 504 0.44 -6.04 -29.05
C ALA A 504 0.29 -5.93 -30.58
N SER A 505 1.39 -5.63 -31.29
CA SER A 505 1.38 -5.41 -32.74
C SER A 505 1.88 -6.60 -33.56
N LEU A 506 2.20 -7.74 -32.94
CA LEU A 506 2.83 -8.88 -33.61
C LEU A 506 2.07 -9.33 -34.86
N LEU A 507 0.74 -9.43 -34.78
CA LEU A 507 -0.09 -9.85 -35.93
C LEU A 507 0.01 -8.87 -37.11
N ALA A 508 0.13 -7.56 -36.83
CA ALA A 508 0.30 -6.57 -37.88
C ALA A 508 1.70 -6.67 -38.51
N ILE A 509 2.74 -6.87 -37.70
CA ILE A 509 4.12 -7.09 -38.19
C ILE A 509 4.19 -8.37 -39.06
N GLN A 510 3.56 -9.46 -38.62
CA GLN A 510 3.51 -10.72 -39.37
C GLN A 510 2.78 -10.57 -40.71
N ARG A 511 1.67 -9.81 -40.75
CA ARG A 511 0.97 -9.51 -42.00
C ARG A 511 1.83 -8.71 -42.95
N LEU A 512 2.49 -7.65 -42.47
CA LEU A 512 3.44 -6.88 -43.28
C LEU A 512 4.54 -7.77 -43.86
N TYR A 513 5.15 -8.58 -43.01
CA TYR A 513 6.18 -9.54 -43.42
C TYR A 513 5.68 -10.48 -44.53
N LEU A 514 4.46 -11.02 -44.40
CA LEU A 514 3.86 -11.86 -45.43
C LEU A 514 3.56 -11.09 -46.72
N GLU A 515 3.13 -9.83 -46.67
CA GLU A 515 2.92 -9.00 -47.86
C GLU A 515 4.23 -8.80 -48.66
N LEU A 516 5.36 -8.72 -47.95
CA LEU A 516 6.68 -8.53 -48.56
C LEU A 516 7.28 -9.84 -49.09
N THR A 517 7.08 -10.95 -48.38
CA THR A 517 7.74 -12.23 -48.67
C THR A 517 6.88 -13.19 -49.50
N ASN A 518 5.56 -13.19 -49.32
CA ASN A 518 4.62 -14.04 -50.04
C ASN A 518 3.28 -13.33 -50.27
N LYS A 519 3.25 -12.46 -51.29
CA LYS A 519 2.07 -11.67 -51.68
C LYS A 519 0.80 -12.50 -51.86
N GLU A 520 0.90 -13.74 -52.34
CA GLU A 520 -0.26 -14.61 -52.50
C GLU A 520 -0.81 -15.11 -51.17
N GLN A 521 0.06 -15.60 -50.28
CA GLN A 521 -0.34 -16.09 -48.97
C GLN A 521 -0.88 -14.96 -48.10
N SER A 522 -0.30 -13.76 -48.19
CA SER A 522 -0.84 -12.59 -47.50
C SER A 522 -2.26 -12.24 -47.97
N LYS A 523 -2.50 -12.20 -49.28
CA LYS A 523 -3.84 -11.96 -49.83
C LYS A 523 -4.84 -13.05 -49.41
N ARG A 524 -4.42 -14.33 -49.37
CA ARG A 524 -5.24 -15.44 -48.84
C ARG A 524 -5.59 -15.23 -47.35
N GLN A 525 -4.62 -14.88 -46.51
CA GLN A 525 -4.87 -14.63 -45.08
C GLN A 525 -5.76 -13.41 -44.85
N ARG A 526 -5.60 -12.35 -45.65
CA ARG A 526 -6.44 -11.15 -45.59
C ARG A 526 -7.89 -11.45 -45.95
N ILE A 527 -8.13 -12.32 -46.94
CA ILE A 527 -9.48 -12.84 -47.27
C ILE A 527 -10.08 -13.58 -46.07
N ILE A 528 -9.33 -14.49 -45.46
CA ILE A 528 -9.77 -15.27 -44.28
C ILE A 528 -10.09 -14.35 -43.11
N ASP A 529 -9.20 -13.41 -42.79
CA ASP A 529 -9.41 -12.45 -41.70
C ASP A 529 -10.64 -11.57 -41.93
N ILE A 530 -10.89 -11.14 -43.18
CA ILE A 530 -12.11 -10.40 -43.55
C ILE A 530 -13.34 -11.29 -43.33
N MET A 531 -13.32 -12.54 -43.79
CA MET A 531 -14.46 -13.46 -43.63
C MET A 531 -14.80 -13.76 -42.17
N HIS A 532 -13.78 -13.91 -41.30
CA HIS A 532 -13.99 -14.30 -39.90
C HIS A 532 -14.24 -13.15 -38.95
N ARG A 533 -13.68 -11.96 -39.20
CA ARG A 533 -13.65 -10.87 -38.22
C ARG A 533 -14.37 -9.61 -38.66
N SER A 534 -14.86 -9.54 -39.90
CA SER A 534 -15.53 -8.34 -40.38
C SER A 534 -16.98 -8.27 -39.92
N SER A 535 -17.37 -7.11 -39.42
CA SER A 535 -18.78 -6.71 -39.41
C SER A 535 -19.02 -5.65 -40.48
N ILE A 536 -20.11 -5.81 -41.24
CA ILE A 536 -20.58 -4.79 -42.17
C ILE A 536 -21.47 -3.81 -41.43
N THR A 537 -21.08 -2.53 -41.41
CA THR A 537 -21.95 -1.45 -40.94
C THR A 537 -22.38 -0.57 -42.11
N PHE A 538 -23.69 -0.38 -42.25
CA PHE A 538 -24.28 0.55 -43.21
C PHE A 538 -24.44 1.91 -42.54
N LYS A 539 -23.56 2.86 -42.87
CA LYS A 539 -23.70 4.25 -42.39
C LYS A 539 -24.40 5.09 -43.45
N GLN A 540 -25.62 5.56 -43.14
CA GLN A 540 -26.33 6.49 -44.00
C GLN A 540 -25.56 7.82 -44.04
N ASN A 541 -25.25 8.30 -45.25
CA ASN A 541 -24.58 9.58 -45.43
C ASN A 541 -25.56 10.71 -45.03
N PRO A 542 -25.26 11.51 -43.99
CA PRO A 542 -26.19 12.54 -43.51
C PRO A 542 -26.50 13.62 -44.57
N ALA A 543 -25.63 13.83 -45.56
CA ALA A 543 -25.84 14.77 -46.65
C ALA A 543 -26.58 14.20 -47.87
N LYS A 544 -26.66 12.87 -48.00
CA LYS A 544 -27.27 12.18 -49.13
C LYS A 544 -28.10 11.00 -48.63
N LYS A 545 -29.41 11.21 -48.47
CA LYS A 545 -30.37 10.24 -47.90
C LYS A 545 -30.36 8.84 -48.55
N TYR A 546 -29.84 8.71 -49.78
CA TYR A 546 -29.81 7.46 -50.55
C TYR A 546 -28.42 6.81 -50.65
N GLU A 547 -27.41 7.33 -49.95
CA GLU A 547 -26.04 6.83 -50.04
C GLU A 547 -25.65 6.14 -48.72
N PHE A 548 -25.50 4.81 -48.75
CA PHE A 548 -25.00 4.03 -47.63
C PHE A 548 -23.50 3.77 -47.81
N LYS A 549 -22.68 4.15 -46.82
CA LYS A 549 -21.28 3.76 -46.77
C LYS A 549 -21.16 2.45 -46.01
N VAL A 550 -20.66 1.42 -46.69
CA VAL A 550 -20.27 0.14 -46.10
C VAL A 550 -18.92 0.34 -45.42
N ARG A 551 -18.82 0.10 -44.11
CA ARG A 551 -17.55 0.03 -43.40
C ARG A 551 -17.37 -1.37 -42.82
N LEU A 552 -16.20 -1.94 -43.09
CA LEU A 552 -15.72 -3.15 -42.44
C LEU A 552 -15.00 -2.75 -41.14
N HIS A 553 -15.22 -3.48 -40.07
CA HIS A 553 -14.49 -3.35 -38.81
C HIS A 553 -13.81 -4.67 -38.48
N PRO A 554 -12.54 -4.68 -38.00
CA PRO A 554 -11.77 -3.53 -37.52
C PRO A 554 -10.90 -2.81 -38.58
N GLN A 555 -10.84 -3.30 -39.82
CA GLN A 555 -9.94 -2.77 -40.86
C GLN A 555 -10.67 -1.80 -41.81
N ASN A 556 -10.08 -0.63 -42.09
CA ASN A 556 -10.52 0.31 -43.13
C ASN A 556 -10.24 -0.28 -44.54
N VAL A 557 -10.93 -1.35 -44.92
CA VAL A 557 -10.84 -1.95 -46.26
C VAL A 557 -11.80 -1.21 -47.19
N THR A 558 -11.30 -0.67 -48.30
CA THR A 558 -12.12 0.02 -49.30
C THR A 558 -12.79 -0.97 -50.25
N TYR A 559 -13.81 -0.52 -51.00
CA TYR A 559 -14.45 -1.35 -52.02
C TYR A 559 -13.47 -1.77 -53.14
N ALA A 560 -12.50 -0.91 -53.47
CA ALA A 560 -11.45 -1.25 -54.44
C ALA A 560 -10.59 -2.41 -53.94
N ASP A 561 -10.19 -2.38 -52.66
CA ASP A 561 -9.44 -3.45 -52.02
C ASP A 561 -10.23 -4.77 -52.00
N LEU A 562 -11.54 -4.72 -51.70
CA LEU A 562 -12.40 -5.91 -51.75
C LEU A 562 -12.53 -6.46 -53.18
N SER A 563 -12.68 -5.59 -54.17
CA SER A 563 -12.75 -6.01 -55.57
C SER A 563 -11.45 -6.67 -56.02
N GLU A 564 -10.30 -6.10 -55.64
CA GLU A 564 -8.98 -6.66 -55.95
C GLU A 564 -8.78 -8.02 -55.25
N LEU A 565 -9.14 -8.13 -53.97
CA LEU A 565 -9.07 -9.37 -53.21
C LEU A 565 -9.98 -10.44 -53.80
N ARG A 566 -11.17 -10.07 -54.28
CA ARG A 566 -12.11 -10.98 -54.95
C ARG A 566 -11.57 -11.46 -56.30
N ASP A 567 -11.01 -10.55 -57.10
CA ASP A 567 -10.40 -10.91 -58.38
C ASP A 567 -9.17 -11.80 -58.19
N ARG A 568 -8.40 -11.57 -57.11
CA ARG A 568 -7.29 -12.45 -56.74
C ARG A 568 -7.75 -13.80 -56.20
N ALA A 569 -8.83 -13.85 -55.41
CA ALA A 569 -9.45 -15.09 -54.94
C ALA A 569 -9.87 -15.98 -56.12
N ARG A 570 -10.50 -15.39 -57.15
CA ARG A 570 -10.84 -16.08 -58.40
C ARG A 570 -9.59 -16.60 -59.11
N LEU A 571 -8.55 -15.79 -59.25
CA LEU A 571 -7.29 -16.22 -59.87
C LEU A 571 -6.63 -17.39 -59.12
N ILE A 572 -6.70 -17.38 -57.79
CA ILE A 572 -6.21 -18.46 -56.93
C ILE A 572 -7.01 -19.75 -57.18
N GLU A 573 -8.36 -19.68 -57.21
CA GLU A 573 -9.23 -20.80 -57.55
C GLU A 573 -8.93 -21.37 -58.95
N TYR A 574 -8.70 -20.51 -59.94
CA TYR A 574 -8.30 -20.92 -61.29
C TYR A 574 -6.92 -21.58 -61.34
N SER A 575 -5.96 -21.13 -60.51
CA SER A 575 -4.60 -21.69 -60.47
C SER A 575 -4.52 -23.03 -59.73
N ASP A 576 -5.34 -23.26 -58.69
CA ASP A 576 -5.42 -24.53 -57.97
C ASP A 576 -6.02 -25.67 -58.83
N GLY A 577 -6.67 -25.32 -59.94
CA GLY A 577 -7.06 -26.26 -61.00
C GLY A 577 -5.87 -26.91 -61.75
N ASN A 578 -4.65 -26.38 -61.61
CA ASN A 578 -3.44 -26.92 -62.23
C ASN A 578 -2.32 -27.13 -61.19
N LYS A 579 -2.24 -28.36 -60.67
CA LYS A 579 -1.08 -28.98 -59.97
C LYS A 579 -0.43 -28.14 -58.86
N PHE A 580 -0.95 -28.17 -57.63
CA PHE A 580 -0.18 -28.30 -56.38
C PHE A 580 -1.15 -28.65 -55.22
N LYS A 581 -1.57 -29.92 -55.14
CA LYS A 581 -2.30 -30.43 -53.99
C LYS A 581 -1.31 -30.83 -52.89
N ARG A 582 -1.12 -29.96 -51.90
CA ARG A 582 -0.82 -30.31 -50.49
C ARG A 582 -1.05 -29.04 -49.67
N GLU A 583 -1.92 -29.14 -48.65
CA GLU A 583 -2.33 -28.12 -47.64
C GLU A 583 -3.63 -27.31 -47.88
N ALA A 584 -4.35 -27.47 -49.01
CA ALA A 584 -5.43 -26.54 -49.40
C ALA A 584 -6.90 -27.02 -49.22
N GLU A 585 -7.19 -28.08 -48.46
CA GLU A 585 -8.57 -28.64 -48.40
C GLU A 585 -9.51 -27.96 -47.39
N LEU A 586 -9.00 -27.19 -46.41
CA LEU A 586 -9.83 -26.41 -45.48
C LEU A 586 -10.06 -24.93 -45.90
N ASN A 587 -9.32 -24.46 -46.91
CA ASN A 587 -9.34 -23.05 -47.33
C ASN A 587 -10.21 -22.79 -48.57
N THR A 588 -10.62 -23.83 -49.31
CA THR A 588 -11.34 -23.66 -50.59
C THR A 588 -12.77 -23.19 -50.41
N GLU A 589 -13.50 -23.71 -49.40
CA GLU A 589 -14.89 -23.30 -49.13
C GLU A 589 -14.99 -21.83 -48.69
N GLN A 590 -14.08 -21.35 -47.84
CA GLN A 590 -14.06 -19.96 -47.39
C GLN A 590 -13.67 -18.99 -48.52
N LEU A 591 -12.77 -19.42 -49.41
CA LEU A 591 -12.43 -18.69 -50.64
C LEU A 591 -13.63 -18.59 -51.58
N GLN A 592 -14.37 -19.68 -51.80
CA GLN A 592 -15.59 -19.69 -52.62
C GLN A 592 -16.69 -18.82 -52.02
N GLN A 593 -16.87 -18.85 -50.70
CA GLN A 593 -17.79 -17.96 -49.99
C GLN A 593 -17.41 -16.50 -50.17
N PHE A 594 -16.12 -16.14 -50.07
CA PHE A 594 -15.66 -14.77 -50.31
C PHE A 594 -15.82 -14.33 -51.78
N ILE A 595 -15.65 -15.23 -52.75
CA ILE A 595 -15.88 -14.93 -54.17
C ILE A 595 -17.36 -14.64 -54.45
N SER A 596 -18.26 -15.28 -53.69
CA SER A 596 -19.71 -15.11 -53.78
C SER A 596 -20.26 -13.89 -53.02
N PHE A 597 -19.48 -13.36 -52.09
CA PHE A 597 -19.72 -12.13 -51.32
C PHE A 597 -19.41 -10.89 -52.17
#